data_AF-A0A5Q4GQQ4-F1
#
_entry.id   AF-A0A5Q4GQQ4-F1
#
_cell.length_a   1.000
_cell.length_b   1.000
_cell.length_c   1.000
_cell.angle_alpha   90.00
_cell.angle_beta   90.00
_cell.angle_gamma   90.00
#
_symmetry.space_group_name_H-M   'P 1'
#
loop_
_entity.id
_entity.type
_entity.pdbx_description
1 polymer ?
#
loop_
_entity_poly.entity_id
_entity_poly.type
_entity_poly.pdbx_seq_one_letter_code
_entity_poly.pdbx_strand_id
1 'polypeptide(L)'
;MHFKKDRDMNQYSTSTRGFTLIELMIVMAILAILLATAIPAYQNFTIRASVSEALAGLAPIKTDLAEFYVRNGRFPVSGEREQFQITPADQHPTFRNLNVHGVGACNANAGCAQSRVEVQLQRRVYRGVGGDSHSQMRLEGLASPNGTITWKCGPRDVQPLKPEWLPATCRETS
;
A
#
# COMPACT_ATOMS: atom_id res chain seq x y z
N MET A 1 66.09 18.34 57.29
CA MET A 1 65.00 19.33 57.49
C MET A 1 64.65 19.85 56.09
N HIS A 2 63.43 19.97 55.59
CA HIS A 2 62.11 19.96 56.19
C HIS A 2 61.05 19.86 55.06
N PHE A 3 60.19 18.85 55.16
CA PHE A 3 58.75 18.73 54.81
C PHE A 3 57.94 19.83 54.06
N LYS A 4 56.95 19.31 53.29
CA LYS A 4 55.63 19.84 52.83
C LYS A 4 55.60 20.47 51.41
N LYS A 5 54.62 20.19 50.54
CA LYS A 5 53.21 19.86 50.82
C LYS A 5 52.53 19.21 49.59
N ASP A 6 52.02 18.00 49.74
CA ASP A 6 50.92 17.44 48.93
C ASP A 6 49.67 18.34 49.05
N ARG A 7 48.92 18.55 47.96
CA ARG A 7 47.53 19.07 47.87
C ARG A 7 47.25 19.41 46.39
N ASP A 8 46.21 19.02 45.68
CA ASP A 8 45.02 18.21 45.94
C ASP A 8 44.54 17.70 44.56
N MET A 9 44.64 16.40 44.30
CA MET A 9 44.01 15.82 43.12
C MET A 9 42.54 15.63 43.44
N ASN A 10 41.73 16.55 42.92
CA ASN A 10 40.27 16.60 43.07
C ASN A 10 39.66 15.22 42.74
N GLN A 11 39.20 14.52 43.79
CA GLN A 11 38.50 13.25 43.66
C GLN A 11 37.10 13.49 43.08
N TYR A 12 36.94 13.25 41.79
CA TYR A 12 35.62 13.02 41.20
C TYR A 12 35.35 11.51 41.21
N SER A 13 34.88 10.99 42.34
CA SER A 13 34.37 9.62 42.42
C SER A 13 32.95 9.58 41.85
N THR A 14 32.82 9.49 40.53
CA THR A 14 31.59 8.97 39.93
C THR A 14 31.69 7.46 39.92
N SER A 15 30.96 6.84 40.85
CA SER A 15 30.72 5.40 40.85
C SER A 15 29.97 5.02 39.56
N THR A 16 30.71 4.62 38.53
CA THR A 16 30.14 4.05 37.32
C THR A 16 29.78 2.60 37.59
N ARG A 17 28.55 2.35 38.05
CA ARG A 17 27.98 0.99 38.05
C ARG A 17 27.69 0.61 36.60
N GLY A 18 28.56 -0.23 36.01
CA GLY A 18 28.40 -0.74 34.66
C GLY A 18 27.38 -1.88 34.58
N PHE A 19 26.60 -1.92 33.50
CA PHE A 19 25.80 -3.09 33.13
C PHE A 19 26.70 -4.32 32.93
N THR A 20 26.24 -5.49 33.35
CA THR A 20 27.01 -6.73 33.17
C THR A 20 26.86 -7.27 31.75
N LEU A 21 27.91 -7.90 31.21
CA LEU A 21 27.84 -8.54 29.89
C LEU A 21 26.77 -9.64 29.83
N ILE A 22 26.54 -10.33 30.95
CA ILE A 22 25.51 -11.38 31.04
C ILE A 22 24.10 -10.80 30.87
N GLU A 23 23.85 -9.62 31.44
CA GLU A 23 22.57 -8.94 31.36
C GLU A 23 22.29 -8.46 29.94
N LEU A 24 23.33 -7.94 29.26
CA LEU A 24 23.25 -7.59 27.85
C LEU A 24 22.96 -8.80 26.95
N MET A 25 23.59 -9.96 27.21
CA MET A 25 23.38 -11.17 26.40
C MET A 25 21.95 -11.69 26.48
N ILE A 26 21.33 -11.68 27.66
CA ILE A 26 19.94 -12.11 27.83
C ILE A 26 18.99 -11.14 27.12
N VAL A 27 19.23 -9.83 27.25
CA VAL A 27 18.42 -8.81 26.57
C VAL A 27 18.49 -9.00 25.04
N MET A 28 19.69 -9.21 24.49
CA MET A 28 19.86 -9.45 23.06
C MET A 28 19.17 -10.74 22.59
N ALA A 29 19.19 -11.80 23.40
CA ALA A 29 18.50 -13.05 23.09
C ALA A 29 16.97 -12.86 22.99
N ILE A 30 16.37 -12.12 23.93
CA ILE A 30 14.93 -11.84 23.92
C ILE A 30 14.58 -10.91 22.74
N LEU A 31 15.37 -9.86 22.50
CA LEU A 31 15.17 -8.94 21.37
C LEU A 31 15.21 -9.66 20.01
N ALA A 32 16.11 -10.62 19.84
CA ALA A 32 16.19 -11.40 18.60
C ALA A 32 14.88 -12.16 18.31
N ILE A 33 14.26 -12.76 19.33
CA ILE A 33 12.98 -13.49 19.19
C ILE A 33 11.84 -12.52 18.85
N LEU A 34 11.78 -11.37 19.52
CA LEU A 34 10.75 -10.36 19.26
C LEU A 34 10.84 -9.81 17.83
N LEU A 35 12.05 -9.49 17.37
CA LEU A 35 12.27 -8.95 16.02
C LEU A 35 11.93 -9.97 14.93
N ALA A 36 12.20 -11.25 15.14
CA ALA A 36 11.89 -12.31 14.18
C ALA A 36 10.40 -12.35 13.82
N THR A 37 9.51 -12.06 14.77
CA THR A 37 8.06 -12.03 14.53
C THR A 37 7.54 -10.64 14.13
N ALA A 38 8.16 -9.57 14.62
CA ALA A 38 7.73 -8.20 14.37
C ALA A 38 8.00 -7.72 12.94
N ILE A 39 9.12 -8.11 12.33
CA ILE A 39 9.52 -7.67 10.99
C ILE A 39 8.47 -8.01 9.91
N PRO A 40 8.02 -9.27 9.75
CA PRO A 40 7.04 -9.60 8.70
C PRO A 40 5.69 -8.90 8.94
N ALA A 41 5.27 -8.74 10.19
CA ALA A 41 4.05 -8.03 10.53
C ALA A 41 4.13 -6.54 10.17
N TYR A 42 5.25 -5.89 10.48
CA TYR A 42 5.48 -4.47 10.16
C TYR A 42 5.53 -4.23 8.64
N GLN A 43 6.19 -5.12 7.89
CA GLN A 43 6.23 -5.04 6.42
C GLN A 43 4.82 -5.09 5.82
N ASN A 44 3.98 -6.02 6.25
CA ASN A 44 2.59 -6.12 5.78
C ASN A 44 1.78 -4.84 6.08
N PHE A 45 2.02 -4.20 7.22
CA PHE A 45 1.39 -2.92 7.56
C PHE A 45 1.80 -1.80 6.61
N THR A 46 3.10 -1.66 6.33
CA THR A 46 3.61 -0.63 5.41
C THR A 46 3.13 -0.83 3.97
N ILE A 47 3.02 -2.09 3.51
CA ILE A 47 2.45 -2.39 2.19
C ILE A 47 0.97 -2.01 2.15
N ARG A 48 0.19 -2.34 3.18
CA ARG A 48 -1.22 -1.96 3.26
C ARG A 48 -1.43 -0.45 3.27
N ALA A 49 -0.55 0.30 3.92
CA ALA A 49 -0.56 1.76 3.86
C ALA A 49 -0.34 2.25 2.42
N SER A 50 0.64 1.68 1.72
CA SER A 50 0.92 1.99 0.31
C SER A 50 -0.25 1.64 -0.63
N VAL A 51 -0.98 0.55 -0.35
CA VAL A 51 -2.20 0.18 -1.08
C VAL A 51 -3.34 1.17 -0.81
N SER A 52 -3.44 1.68 0.41
CA SER A 52 -4.42 2.72 0.76
C SER A 52 -4.12 4.04 0.04
N GLU A 53 -2.83 4.39 -0.06
CA GLU A 53 -2.37 5.52 -0.88
C GLU A 53 -2.65 5.29 -2.37
N ALA A 54 -2.43 4.09 -2.89
CA ALA A 54 -2.79 3.75 -4.26
C ALA A 54 -4.30 3.95 -4.51
N LEU A 55 -5.16 3.51 -3.59
CA LEU A 55 -6.60 3.72 -3.66
C LEU A 55 -6.99 5.21 -3.64
N ALA A 56 -6.28 6.03 -2.86
CA ALA A 56 -6.46 7.47 -2.85
C ALA A 56 -6.01 8.10 -4.19
N GLY A 57 -4.89 7.64 -4.75
CA GLY A 57 -4.41 8.06 -6.07
C GLY A 57 -5.35 7.67 -7.23
N LEU A 58 -6.25 6.70 -7.01
CA LEU A 58 -7.32 6.33 -7.96
C LEU A 58 -8.58 7.19 -7.86
N ALA A 59 -8.69 8.07 -6.86
CA ALA A 59 -9.82 8.99 -6.72
C ALA A 59 -10.10 9.85 -7.98
N PRO A 60 -9.12 10.49 -8.64
CA PRO A 60 -9.38 11.25 -9.87
C PRO A 60 -10.01 10.38 -10.98
N ILE A 61 -9.51 9.16 -11.16
CA ILE A 61 -10.07 8.21 -12.14
C ILE A 61 -11.52 7.84 -11.82
N LYS A 62 -11.87 7.70 -10.53
CA LYS A 62 -13.28 7.49 -10.12
C LYS A 62 -14.16 8.65 -10.55
N THR A 63 -13.69 9.88 -10.35
CA THR A 63 -14.41 11.09 -10.74
C THR A 63 -14.57 11.16 -12.26
N ASP A 64 -13.50 10.95 -13.03
CA ASP A 64 -13.55 10.97 -14.50
C ASP A 64 -14.52 9.91 -15.05
N LEU A 65 -14.51 8.71 -14.46
CA LEU A 65 -15.44 7.63 -14.83
C LEU A 65 -16.89 7.97 -14.48
N ALA A 66 -17.11 8.63 -13.33
CA ALA A 66 -18.43 9.07 -12.94
C ALA A 66 -18.95 10.17 -13.88
N GLU A 67 -18.12 11.14 -14.25
CA GLU A 67 -18.49 12.14 -15.22
C GLU A 67 -18.76 11.54 -16.60
N PHE A 68 -17.94 10.59 -17.05
CA PHE A 68 -18.18 9.88 -18.30
C PHE A 68 -19.53 9.17 -18.27
N TYR A 69 -19.86 8.51 -17.16
CA TYR A 69 -21.16 7.87 -16.97
C TYR A 69 -22.31 8.87 -17.01
N VAL A 70 -22.20 10.03 -16.36
CA VAL A 70 -23.21 11.09 -16.39
C VAL A 70 -23.40 11.64 -17.80
N ARG A 71 -22.33 11.81 -18.57
CA ARG A 71 -22.39 12.32 -19.95
C ARG A 71 -22.95 11.32 -20.95
N ASN A 72 -22.64 10.03 -20.79
CA ASN A 72 -22.92 9.01 -21.80
C ASN A 72 -23.99 7.98 -21.40
N GLY A 73 -24.41 7.95 -20.13
CA GLY A 73 -25.30 6.93 -19.58
C GLY A 73 -24.68 5.54 -19.45
N ARG A 74 -23.36 5.42 -19.67
CA ARG A 74 -22.61 4.15 -19.68
C ARG A 74 -21.16 4.39 -19.28
N PHE A 75 -20.48 3.34 -18.82
CA PHE A 75 -19.02 3.35 -18.67
C PHE A 75 -18.30 3.20 -20.01
N PRO A 76 -17.02 3.58 -20.09
CA PRO A 76 -16.24 3.52 -21.33
C PRO A 76 -16.01 2.08 -21.80
N VAL A 77 -16.02 1.88 -23.12
CA VAL A 77 -15.54 0.63 -23.74
C VAL A 77 -14.03 0.69 -23.96
N SER A 78 -13.41 -0.43 -24.38
CA SER A 78 -11.96 -0.54 -24.55
C SER A 78 -11.34 0.50 -25.49
N GLY A 79 -12.08 1.00 -26.49
CA GLY A 79 -11.60 2.04 -27.41
C GLY A 79 -11.63 3.47 -26.85
N GLU A 80 -12.29 3.71 -25.72
CA GLU A 80 -12.48 5.06 -25.15
C GLU A 80 -11.57 5.33 -23.95
N ARG A 81 -10.67 4.40 -23.64
CA ARG A 81 -9.80 4.45 -22.47
C ARG A 81 -8.79 5.58 -22.50
N GLU A 82 -8.38 5.97 -23.70
CA GLU A 82 -7.39 7.04 -23.92
C GLU A 82 -7.91 8.42 -23.47
N GLN A 83 -9.23 8.55 -23.25
CA GLN A 83 -9.87 9.76 -22.75
C GLN A 83 -9.64 9.99 -21.25
N PHE A 84 -9.27 8.94 -20.52
CA PHE A 84 -8.94 9.05 -19.11
C PHE A 84 -7.46 9.37 -19.02
N GLN A 85 -7.12 10.41 -18.24
CA GLN A 85 -5.73 10.73 -17.94
C GLN A 85 -5.18 9.65 -17.02
N ILE A 86 -4.86 8.51 -17.61
CA ILE A 86 -3.99 7.52 -17.02
C ILE A 86 -2.62 8.17 -17.03
N THR A 87 -2.28 8.91 -15.97
CA THR A 87 -0.89 9.28 -15.72
C THR A 87 -0.06 8.02 -15.98
N PRO A 88 1.01 8.07 -16.79
CA PRO A 88 1.84 6.90 -17.01
C PRO A 88 2.12 6.34 -15.64
N ALA A 89 1.61 5.15 -15.38
CA ALA A 89 1.49 4.68 -14.00
C ALA A 89 2.90 4.47 -13.38
N ASP A 90 3.95 4.63 -14.18
CA ASP A 90 5.35 4.76 -13.80
C ASP A 90 5.68 6.04 -12.98
N GLN A 91 4.82 7.05 -12.97
CA GLN A 91 5.00 8.28 -12.18
C GLN A 91 4.34 8.23 -10.79
N HIS A 92 3.37 7.34 -10.56
CA HIS A 92 2.73 7.26 -9.25
C HIS A 92 3.63 6.50 -8.26
N PRO A 93 3.86 6.98 -7.03
CA PRO A 93 4.81 6.34 -6.11
C PRO A 93 4.45 4.91 -5.70
N THR A 94 3.16 4.55 -5.69
CA THR A 94 2.69 3.27 -5.13
C THR A 94 2.15 2.27 -6.13
N PHE A 95 1.64 2.69 -7.29
CA PHE A 95 1.10 1.79 -8.31
C PHE A 95 1.73 2.08 -9.67
N ARG A 96 1.58 1.13 -10.59
CA ARG A 96 1.98 1.16 -12.00
C ARG A 96 0.99 0.38 -12.85
N ASN A 97 1.13 0.43 -14.18
CA ASN A 97 0.27 -0.25 -15.15
C ASN A 97 -1.24 -0.12 -14.85
N LEU A 98 -1.76 1.11 -14.87
CA LEU A 98 -3.18 1.39 -14.67
C LEU A 98 -3.98 1.11 -15.94
N ASN A 99 -5.08 0.40 -15.79
CA ASN A 99 -5.92 -0.08 -16.89
C ASN A 99 -7.41 0.08 -16.55
N VAL A 100 -8.17 0.73 -17.44
CA VAL A 100 -9.61 1.01 -17.25
C VAL A 100 -10.46 0.24 -18.25
N HIS A 101 -11.14 -0.84 -17.86
CA HIS A 101 -12.00 -1.65 -18.74
C HIS A 101 -13.47 -1.49 -18.36
N GLY A 102 -14.36 -1.50 -19.35
CA GLY A 102 -15.76 -1.84 -19.09
C GLY A 102 -15.91 -3.35 -18.82
N VAL A 103 -16.85 -3.73 -17.96
CA VAL A 103 -17.14 -5.14 -17.63
C VAL A 103 -18.55 -5.52 -18.08
N GLY A 104 -18.69 -6.77 -18.58
CA GLY A 104 -19.95 -7.34 -19.04
C GLY A 104 -20.11 -7.31 -20.57
N ALA A 105 -21.36 -7.25 -21.05
CA ALA A 105 -21.71 -7.15 -22.48
C ALA A 105 -21.39 -5.77 -23.08
N CYS A 106 -20.16 -5.31 -22.84
CA CYS A 106 -19.62 -4.05 -23.28
C CYS A 106 -19.42 -4.01 -24.79
N ASN A 107 -20.23 -3.24 -25.49
CA ASN A 107 -19.96 -2.83 -26.86
C ASN A 107 -20.41 -1.38 -27.07
N ALA A 108 -20.00 -0.77 -28.18
CA ALA A 108 -20.29 0.62 -28.49
C ALA A 108 -21.80 0.96 -28.48
N ASN A 109 -22.67 -0.03 -28.69
CA ASN A 109 -24.12 0.14 -28.82
C ASN A 109 -24.88 -0.15 -27.51
N ALA A 110 -24.42 -1.13 -26.72
CA ALA A 110 -25.05 -1.55 -25.45
C ALA A 110 -24.50 -0.81 -24.23
N GLY A 111 -23.28 -0.28 -24.34
CA GLY A 111 -22.56 0.34 -23.25
C GLY A 111 -22.16 -0.61 -22.12
N CYS A 112 -21.46 -0.09 -21.13
CA CYS A 112 -21.00 -0.84 -19.97
C CYS A 112 -21.74 -0.40 -18.71
N ALA A 113 -22.42 -1.32 -18.04
CA ALA A 113 -23.06 -1.06 -16.74
C ALA A 113 -22.06 -1.02 -15.58
N GLN A 114 -20.87 -1.58 -15.80
CA GLN A 114 -19.78 -1.65 -14.82
C GLN A 114 -18.47 -1.19 -15.44
N SER A 115 -17.65 -0.50 -14.65
CA SER A 115 -16.24 -0.23 -14.96
C SER A 115 -15.34 -0.98 -13.99
N ARG A 116 -14.16 -1.36 -14.47
CA ARG A 116 -13.08 -1.97 -13.69
C ARG A 116 -11.78 -1.25 -13.98
N VAL A 117 -11.18 -0.73 -12.93
CA VAL A 117 -9.85 -0.14 -12.92
C VAL A 117 -8.90 -1.12 -12.26
N GLU A 118 -7.87 -1.54 -12.98
CA GLU A 118 -6.86 -2.49 -12.51
C GLU A 118 -5.53 -1.78 -12.39
N VAL A 119 -4.83 -1.98 -11.28
CA VAL A 119 -3.49 -1.45 -11.06
C VAL A 119 -2.56 -2.51 -10.50
N GLN A 120 -1.30 -2.42 -10.89
CA GLN A 120 -0.22 -3.21 -10.31
C GLN A 120 0.49 -2.37 -9.27
N LEU A 121 0.92 -2.93 -8.14
CA LEU A 121 1.76 -2.16 -7.22
C LEU A 121 3.15 -1.92 -7.82
N GLN A 122 3.80 -0.82 -7.42
CA GLN A 122 5.21 -0.63 -7.72
C GLN A 122 6.05 -1.72 -7.06
N ARG A 123 7.08 -2.21 -7.76
CA ARG A 123 8.00 -3.25 -7.24
C ARG A 123 8.70 -2.83 -5.95
N ARG A 124 8.88 -1.52 -5.76
CA ARG A 124 9.51 -0.93 -4.57
C ARG A 124 8.69 -1.18 -3.31
N VAL A 125 7.36 -1.21 -3.43
CA VAL A 125 6.43 -1.37 -2.29
C VAL A 125 6.59 -2.73 -1.62
N TYR A 126 6.82 -3.80 -2.39
CA TYR A 126 6.87 -5.18 -1.88
C TYR A 126 8.26 -5.84 -2.00
N ARG A 127 9.31 -5.06 -2.26
CA ARG A 127 10.67 -5.58 -2.41
C ARG A 127 11.12 -6.25 -1.10
N GLY A 128 11.43 -7.55 -1.15
CA GLY A 128 11.91 -8.31 0.01
C GLY A 128 10.82 -8.97 0.86
N VAL A 129 9.54 -8.86 0.48
CA VAL A 129 8.39 -9.41 1.24
C VAL A 129 7.66 -10.53 0.45
N GLY A 130 8.26 -10.98 -0.67
CA GLY A 130 7.75 -12.10 -1.47
C GLY A 130 6.47 -11.78 -2.26
N GLY A 131 6.36 -10.58 -2.83
CA GLY A 131 5.35 -10.26 -3.85
C GLY A 131 5.79 -10.68 -5.26
N ASP A 132 4.84 -10.98 -6.13
CA ASP A 132 5.13 -11.24 -7.55
C ASP A 132 5.28 -9.92 -8.32
N SER A 133 5.85 -9.96 -9.53
CA SER A 133 6.03 -8.75 -10.33
C SER A 133 4.70 -8.14 -10.79
N HIS A 134 3.57 -8.80 -10.60
CA HIS A 134 2.30 -8.42 -11.19
C HIS A 134 1.19 -8.45 -10.16
N SER A 135 1.46 -8.14 -8.89
CA SER A 135 0.42 -8.27 -7.87
C SER A 135 -0.57 -7.13 -8.06
N GLN A 136 -1.81 -7.46 -8.40
CA GLN A 136 -2.79 -6.49 -8.87
C GLN A 136 -3.99 -6.40 -7.94
N MET A 137 -4.51 -5.19 -7.85
CA MET A 137 -5.80 -4.91 -7.26
C MET A 137 -6.74 -4.34 -8.32
N ARG A 138 -8.02 -4.53 -8.09
CA ARG A 138 -9.09 -3.98 -8.92
C ARG A 138 -9.96 -3.03 -8.10
N LEU A 139 -10.53 -2.07 -8.80
CA LEU A 139 -11.54 -1.16 -8.33
C LEU A 139 -12.69 -1.18 -9.35
N GLU A 140 -13.89 -1.49 -8.90
CA GLU A 140 -15.07 -1.61 -9.74
C GLU A 140 -16.07 -0.52 -9.42
N GLY A 141 -16.54 0.18 -10.46
CA GLY A 141 -17.67 1.09 -10.39
C GLY A 141 -18.91 0.40 -10.94
N LEU A 142 -19.93 0.22 -10.11
CA LEU A 142 -21.23 -0.34 -10.50
C LEU A 142 -22.25 0.78 -10.54
N ALA A 143 -22.85 1.03 -11.71
CA ALA A 143 -23.94 1.98 -11.79
C ALA A 143 -25.26 1.31 -11.36
N SER A 144 -25.95 1.95 -10.43
CA SER A 144 -27.31 1.60 -10.03
C SER A 144 -28.32 2.17 -11.04
N PRO A 145 -29.52 1.57 -11.22
CA PRO A 145 -30.59 2.14 -12.03
C PRO A 145 -30.97 3.58 -11.65
N ASN A 146 -30.69 3.99 -10.41
CA ASN A 146 -30.95 5.34 -9.90
C ASN A 146 -29.85 6.35 -10.27
N GLY A 147 -28.85 5.97 -11.07
CA GLY A 147 -27.74 6.82 -11.49
C GLY A 147 -26.59 6.92 -10.48
N THR A 148 -26.72 6.35 -9.28
CA THR A 148 -25.63 6.29 -8.28
C THR A 148 -24.57 5.27 -8.68
N ILE A 149 -23.30 5.64 -8.58
CA ILE A 149 -22.16 4.74 -8.81
C ILE A 149 -21.61 4.25 -7.48
N THR A 150 -21.63 2.94 -7.28
CA THR A 150 -21.03 2.29 -6.10
C THR A 150 -19.65 1.77 -6.44
N TRP A 151 -18.65 2.18 -5.66
CA TRP A 151 -17.26 1.74 -5.83
C TRP A 151 -16.91 0.60 -4.89
N LYS A 152 -16.40 -0.50 -5.43
CA LYS A 152 -15.87 -1.64 -4.68
C LYS A 152 -14.42 -1.88 -5.05
N CYS A 153 -13.57 -2.19 -4.09
CA CYS A 153 -12.18 -2.56 -4.33
C CYS A 153 -11.96 -4.02 -3.93
N GLY A 154 -10.99 -4.68 -4.57
CA GLY A 154 -10.74 -6.09 -4.37
C GLY A 154 -9.40 -6.56 -4.90
N PRO A 155 -8.98 -7.79 -4.58
CA PRO A 155 -7.91 -8.46 -5.34
C PRO A 155 -8.37 -8.66 -6.78
N ARG A 156 -7.44 -8.62 -7.73
CA ARG A 156 -7.74 -8.95 -9.13
C ARG A 156 -7.92 -10.45 -9.31
N ASP A 157 -8.70 -10.86 -10.31
CA ASP A 157 -8.94 -12.27 -10.63
C ASP A 157 -7.68 -13.00 -11.16
N VAL A 158 -6.76 -12.26 -11.81
CA VAL A 158 -5.50 -12.78 -12.35
C VAL A 158 -4.33 -12.07 -11.67
N GLN A 159 -3.44 -12.86 -11.06
CA GLN A 159 -2.31 -12.38 -10.25
C GLN A 159 -2.78 -11.47 -9.11
N PRO A 160 -3.62 -12.00 -8.20
CA PRO A 160 -4.21 -11.24 -7.10
C PRO A 160 -3.12 -10.70 -6.17
N LEU A 161 -3.32 -9.47 -5.71
CA LEU A 161 -2.62 -8.98 -4.54
C LEU A 161 -2.98 -9.84 -3.31
N LYS A 162 -2.00 -10.09 -2.43
CA LYS A 162 -2.24 -10.85 -1.20
C LYS A 162 -3.31 -10.17 -0.34
N PRO A 163 -4.33 -10.90 0.18
CA PRO A 163 -5.42 -10.30 0.95
C PRO A 163 -4.98 -9.52 2.20
N GLU A 164 -3.89 -9.94 2.86
CA GLU A 164 -3.33 -9.27 4.03
C GLU A 164 -2.81 -7.84 3.73
N TRP A 165 -2.46 -7.57 2.47
CA TRP A 165 -1.99 -6.28 1.99
C TRP A 165 -3.15 -5.34 1.62
N LEU A 166 -4.37 -5.86 1.47
CA LEU A 166 -5.55 -5.04 1.22
C LEU A 166 -6.09 -4.43 2.53
N PRO A 167 -6.61 -3.19 2.50
CA PRO A 167 -7.46 -2.66 3.56
C PRO A 167 -8.68 -3.55 3.79
N ALA A 168 -9.22 -3.57 5.00
CA ALA A 168 -10.36 -4.42 5.34
C ALA A 168 -11.55 -4.23 4.37
N THR A 169 -11.83 -2.99 3.97
CA THR A 169 -12.89 -2.61 3.02
C THR A 169 -12.71 -3.17 1.62
N CYS A 170 -11.50 -3.62 1.25
CA CYS A 170 -11.19 -4.17 -0.06
C CYS A 170 -10.96 -5.69 -0.03
N ARG A 171 -11.19 -6.35 1.11
CA ARG A 171 -11.04 -7.81 1.22
C ARG A 171 -12.30 -8.58 0.89
N GLU A 172 -13.45 -7.91 0.98
CA GLU A 172 -14.73 -8.53 0.66
C GLU A 172 -14.86 -8.61 -0.87
N THR A 173 -14.65 -9.82 -1.39
CA THR A 173 -14.93 -10.14 -2.79
C THR A 173 -16.42 -10.06 -3.03
N SER A 174 -16.86 -9.08 -3.83
CA SER A 174 -18.21 -9.02 -4.38
C SER A 174 -18.36 -9.92 -5.60
#